data_AF-A0A932CM65-F1
#
_entry.id   AF-A0A932CM65-F1
#
_cell.length_a   1.000
_cell.length_b   1.000
_cell.length_c   1.000
_cell.angle_alpha   90.00
_cell.angle_beta   90.00
_cell.angle_gamma   90.00
#
_symmetry.space_group_name_H-M   'P 1'
#
loop_
_entity.id
_entity.type
_entity.pdbx_description
1 polymer ?
#
loop_
_entity_poly.entity_id
_entity_poly.type
_entity_poly.pdbx_seq_one_letter_code
_entity_poly.pdbx_strand_id
1 'polypeptide(L)'
;MSEYVLLAFGGAGPTHVAGYTQGIPLWGILIFPYSSVFSAFGAAAADFEHHYLRALNLIVPPAPSNDLKLGIGQRLSQVWEEMEQQAIQLFAAGLDQ
;
A
#
# COMPACT_ATOMS: atom_id res chain seq x y z
N MET A 1 -22.53 19.82 3.11
CA MET A 1 -21.44 19.45 4.04
C MET A 1 -20.60 18.37 3.37
N SER A 2 -19.29 18.33 3.57
CA SER A 2 -18.50 17.21 3.06
C SER A 2 -18.70 15.96 3.91
N GLU A 3 -18.34 14.80 3.36
CA GLU A 3 -18.37 13.50 4.04
C GLU A 3 -17.02 13.14 4.69
N TYR A 4 -16.08 14.10 4.75
CA TYR A 4 -14.72 13.86 5.21
C TYR A 4 -14.51 14.32 6.65
N VAL A 5 -13.81 13.47 7.42
CA VAL A 5 -13.24 13.81 8.73
C VAL A 5 -11.75 14.09 8.55
N LEU A 6 -11.25 15.16 9.14
CA LEU A 6 -9.82 15.40 9.23
C LEU A 6 -9.25 14.77 10.50
N LEU A 7 -8.26 13.90 10.35
CA LEU A 7 -7.47 13.39 11.46
C LEU A 7 -6.23 14.28 11.67
N ALA A 8 -6.18 15.01 12.78
CA ALA A 8 -5.02 15.82 13.14
C ALA A 8 -4.07 15.03 14.05
N PHE A 9 -2.93 14.62 13.52
CA PHE A 9 -1.90 13.88 14.25
C PHE A 9 -0.50 14.52 14.13
N GLY A 10 0.50 13.93 14.79
CA GLY A 10 1.85 14.48 14.88
C GLY A 10 2.02 15.45 16.06
N GLY A 11 3.25 15.90 16.28
CA GLY A 11 3.60 16.75 17.43
C GLY A 11 2.91 18.12 17.44
N ALA A 12 2.75 18.73 16.26
CA ALA A 12 2.17 20.08 16.12
C ALA A 12 0.79 20.09 15.44
N GLY A 13 0.31 18.94 14.93
CA GLY A 13 -0.92 18.84 14.15
C GLY A 13 -2.15 19.35 14.91
N PRO A 14 -2.41 18.86 16.14
CA PRO A 14 -3.54 19.35 16.95
C PRO A 14 -3.41 20.81 17.36
N THR A 15 -2.20 21.30 17.61
CA THR A 15 -1.95 22.68 18.04
C THR A 15 -2.36 23.71 16.98
N HIS A 16 -2.28 23.36 15.69
CA HIS A 16 -2.54 24.27 14.58
C HIS A 16 -3.86 23.97 13.84
N VAL A 17 -4.63 22.98 14.27
CA VAL A 17 -5.77 22.45 13.52
C VAL A 17 -6.82 23.51 13.20
N ALA A 18 -7.16 24.36 14.18
CA ALA A 18 -8.12 25.44 13.98
C ALA A 18 -7.72 26.40 12.85
N GLY A 19 -6.41 26.61 12.62
CA GLY A 19 -5.90 27.50 11.59
C GLY A 19 -6.02 26.88 10.19
N TYR A 20 -5.50 25.67 9.98
CA TYR A 20 -5.51 25.07 8.65
C TYR A 20 -6.86 24.46 8.25
N THR A 21 -7.80 24.26 9.19
CA THR A 21 -9.17 23.84 8.86
C THR A 21 -10.13 25.01 8.67
N GLN A 22 -9.67 26.26 8.82
CA GLN A 22 -10.52 27.43 8.73
C GLN A 22 -11.14 27.56 7.33
N GLY A 23 -12.47 27.62 7.26
CA GLY A 23 -13.20 27.74 5.99
C GLY A 23 -13.28 26.46 5.16
N ILE A 24 -12.71 25.35 5.64
CA ILE A 24 -12.84 24.04 4.98
C ILE A 24 -14.10 23.35 5.51
N PRO A 25 -15.07 22.98 4.65
CA PRO A 25 -16.33 22.39 5.08
C PRO A 25 -16.15 20.90 5.40
N LEU A 26 -15.50 20.57 6.51
CA LEU A 26 -15.33 19.20 7.01
C LEU A 26 -16.59 18.72 7.75
N TRP A 27 -16.84 17.41 7.76
CA TRP A 27 -17.85 16.80 8.63
C TRP A 27 -17.43 16.88 10.10
N GLY A 28 -16.13 16.75 10.35
CA GLY A 28 -15.55 16.83 11.69
C GLY A 28 -14.03 16.79 11.69
N ILE A 29 -13.47 16.97 12.88
CA ILE A 29 -12.04 16.88 13.15
C ILE A 29 -11.86 15.87 14.29
N LEU A 30 -10.95 14.92 14.10
CA LEU A 30 -10.60 13.92 15.09
C LEU A 30 -9.17 14.16 15.58
N ILE A 31 -9.00 14.13 16.91
CA ILE A 31 -7.71 14.31 17.59
C ILE A 31 -7.58 13.21 18.64
N PHE A 32 -6.47 12.49 18.63
CA PHE A 32 -6.15 11.52 19.67
C PHE A 32 -5.22 12.12 20.73
N PRO A 33 -5.36 11.76 22.02
CA PRO A 33 -4.47 12.24 23.09
C PRO A 33 -2.98 11.93 22.85
N TYR A 34 -2.69 10.85 22.11
CA TYR A 34 -1.33 10.40 21.77
C TYR A 34 -0.92 10.77 20.33
N SER A 35 -1.43 11.88 19.81
CA SER A 35 -1.18 12.34 18.43
C SER A 35 0.31 12.43 18.08
N SER A 36 1.16 12.80 19.03
CA SER A 36 2.60 12.99 18.83
C SER A 36 3.35 11.71 18.44
N VAL A 37 2.83 10.55 18.82
CA VAL A 37 3.42 9.24 18.53
C VAL A 37 2.60 8.42 17.53
N PHE A 38 1.62 9.04 16.86
CA PHE A 38 0.71 8.34 15.96
C PHE A 38 1.42 7.62 14.81
N SER A 39 2.55 8.15 14.32
CA SER A 39 3.37 7.45 13.31
C SER A 39 4.01 6.17 13.84
N ALA A 40 4.47 6.17 15.10
CA ALA A 40 5.01 4.97 15.74
C ALA A 40 3.91 3.94 16.01
N PHE A 41 2.72 4.41 16.41
CA PHE A 41 1.54 3.56 16.51
C PHE A 41 1.20 2.89 15.17
N GLY A 42 1.18 3.65 14.07
CA GLY A 42 0.93 3.10 12.73
C GLY A 42 1.96 2.03 12.33
N ALA A 43 3.25 2.27 12.61
CA ALA A 43 4.29 1.27 12.36
C ALA A 43 4.13 0.00 13.22
N ALA A 44 3.73 0.15 14.49
CA ALA A 44 3.53 -0.97 15.40
C ALA A 44 2.25 -1.77 15.13
N ALA A 45 1.22 -1.12 14.57
CA ALA A 45 -0.06 -1.73 14.22
C ALA A 45 -0.11 -2.26 12.78
N ALA A 46 0.90 -1.98 11.96
CA ALA A 46 0.98 -2.47 10.60
C ALA A 46 1.24 -3.98 10.59
N ASP A 47 0.58 -4.67 9.67
CA ASP A 47 0.86 -6.08 9.40
C ASP A 47 2.30 -6.23 8.87
N PHE A 48 2.94 -7.34 9.23
CA PHE A 48 4.27 -7.67 8.72
C PHE A 48 4.15 -8.24 7.30
N GLU A 49 4.33 -7.38 6.31
CA GLU A 49 4.13 -7.71 4.90
C GLU A 49 5.38 -7.42 4.06
N HIS A 50 5.63 -8.28 3.06
CA HIS A 50 6.68 -8.09 2.07
C HIS A 50 6.08 -8.07 0.67
N HIS A 51 6.31 -6.99 -0.07
CA HIS A 51 5.85 -6.85 -1.45
C HIS A 51 7.01 -7.05 -2.43
N TYR A 52 6.88 -8.04 -3.31
CA TYR A 52 7.85 -8.36 -4.34
C TYR A 52 7.31 -7.93 -5.71
N LEU A 53 8.09 -7.15 -6.44
CA LEU A 53 7.69 -6.65 -7.76
C LEU A 53 8.71 -7.08 -8.83
N ARG A 54 8.19 -7.49 -9.99
CA ARG A 54 8.99 -7.76 -11.19
C ARG A 54 8.31 -7.11 -12.39
N ALA A 55 9.06 -6.30 -13.14
CA ALA A 55 8.58 -5.72 -14.38
C ALA A 55 8.72 -6.74 -15.53
N LEU A 56 7.66 -6.87 -16.33
CA LEU A 56 7.65 -7.70 -17.54
C LEU A 56 7.21 -6.86 -18.73
N ASN A 57 7.83 -7.09 -19.89
CA ASN A 57 7.38 -6.54 -21.16
C ASN A 57 6.77 -7.67 -22.01
N LEU A 58 5.44 -7.65 -22.16
CA LEU A 58 4.68 -8.64 -22.93
C LEU A 58 3.93 -7.91 -24.05
N ILE A 59 4.19 -8.29 -25.30
CA ILE A 59 3.58 -7.64 -26.47
C ILE A 59 2.34 -8.44 -26.88
N VAL A 60 1.17 -7.78 -26.87
CA VAL A 60 -0.11 -8.36 -27.30
C VAL A 60 -0.60 -7.61 -28.55
N PRO A 61 -0.58 -8.21 -29.75
CA PRO A 61 -1.12 -7.57 -30.95
C PRO A 61 -2.66 -7.50 -30.93
N PRO A 62 -3.32 -6.66 -31.74
CA PRO A 62 -4.77 -6.45 -31.72
C PRO A 62 -5.63 -7.71 -31.98
N ALA A 63 -5.09 -8.70 -32.69
CA ALA A 63 -5.76 -9.98 -32.97
C ALA A 63 -4.78 -11.15 -32.79
N PRO A 64 -4.38 -11.49 -31.55
CA PRO A 64 -3.43 -12.55 -31.32
C PRO A 64 -4.09 -13.91 -31.56
N SER A 65 -3.35 -14.85 -32.15
CA SER A 65 -3.77 -16.24 -32.23
C SER A 65 -3.97 -16.83 -30.83
N ASN A 66 -4.78 -17.88 -30.72
CA ASN A 66 -4.97 -18.56 -29.44
C ASN A 66 -3.64 -19.10 -28.88
N ASP A 67 -2.75 -19.60 -29.75
CA ASP A 67 -1.43 -20.08 -29.35
C ASP A 67 -0.56 -18.97 -28.77
N LEU A 68 -0.60 -17.76 -29.33
CA LEU A 68 0.14 -16.61 -28.79
C LEU A 68 -0.42 -16.19 -27.44
N LYS A 69 -1.75 -16.17 -27.28
CA LYS A 69 -2.38 -15.89 -25.97
C LYS A 69 -1.96 -16.91 -24.92
N LEU A 70 -1.97 -18.19 -25.27
CA LEU A 70 -1.55 -19.27 -24.39
C LEU A 70 -0.07 -19.13 -24.01
N GLY A 71 0.81 -18.84 -24.97
CA GLY A 71 2.24 -18.64 -24.69
C GLY A 71 2.52 -17.45 -23.78
N ILE A 72 1.83 -16.32 -23.98
CA ILE A 72 1.94 -15.15 -23.08
C ILE A 72 1.41 -15.48 -21.69
N GLY A 73 0.27 -16.16 -21.60
CA GLY A 73 -0.31 -16.62 -20.33
C GLY A 73 0.64 -17.55 -19.57
N GLN A 74 1.21 -18.54 -20.24
CA GLN A 74 2.20 -19.45 -19.67
C GLN A 74 3.43 -18.71 -19.15
N ARG A 75 3.93 -17.72 -19.91
CA ARG A 75 5.07 -16.91 -19.46
C ARG A 75 4.74 -16.10 -18.21
N LEU A 76 3.54 -15.54 -18.13
CA LEU A 76 3.10 -14.76 -16.97
C LEU A 76 2.96 -15.66 -15.73
N SER A 77 2.30 -16.82 -15.89
CA SER A 77 2.17 -17.84 -14.83
C SER A 77 3.52 -18.29 -14.30
N GLN A 78 4.47 -18.63 -15.19
CA GLN A 78 5.81 -19.03 -14.79
C GLN A 78 6.50 -17.95 -13.94
N VAL A 79 6.41 -16.68 -14.37
CA VAL A 79 7.04 -15.59 -13.60
C VAL A 79 6.37 -15.43 -12.23
N TRP A 80 5.05 -15.57 -12.14
CA TRP A 80 4.37 -15.53 -10.84
C TRP A 80 4.79 -16.67 -9.92
N GLU A 81 4.88 -17.90 -10.42
CA GLU A 81 5.36 -19.05 -9.66
C GLU A 81 6.79 -18.83 -9.14
N GLU A 82 7.68 -18.30 -9.98
CA GLU A 82 9.04 -17.94 -9.57
C GLU A 82 9.05 -16.86 -8.48
N MET A 83 8.22 -15.82 -8.62
CA MET A 83 8.13 -14.74 -7.64
C MET A 83 7.54 -15.21 -6.32
N GLU A 84 6.56 -16.11 -6.34
CA GLU A 84 5.98 -16.71 -5.15
C GLU A 84 7.01 -17.55 -4.39
N GLN A 85 7.77 -18.40 -5.09
CA GLN A 85 8.83 -19.18 -4.47
C GLN A 85 9.91 -18.29 -3.85
N GLN A 86 10.31 -17.23 -4.55
CA GLN A 86 11.26 -16.23 -4.03
C GLN A 86 10.70 -15.50 -2.80
N ALA A 87 9.42 -15.11 -2.84
CA ALA A 87 8.75 -14.45 -1.75
C ALA A 87 8.73 -15.33 -0.48
N ILE A 88 8.36 -16.60 -0.63
CA ILE A 88 8.32 -17.56 0.49
C ILE A 88 9.72 -17.75 1.09
N GLN A 89 10.75 -17.92 0.27
CA GLN A 89 12.13 -18.11 0.74
C GLN A 89 12.64 -16.87 1.49
N LEU A 90 12.44 -15.68 0.94
CA LEU A 90 12.90 -14.43 1.54
C LEU A 90 12.11 -14.10 2.81
N PHE A 91 10.80 -14.37 2.82
CA PHE A 91 9.96 -14.20 3.99
C PHE A 91 10.40 -15.12 5.13
N ALA A 92 10.64 -16.41 4.85
CA ALA A 92 11.16 -17.35 5.84
C ALA A 92 12.52 -16.90 6.42
N ALA A 93 13.46 -16.51 5.56
CA ALA A 93 14.77 -16.02 6.01
C ALA A 93 14.70 -14.71 6.83
N GLY A 94 13.68 -13.89 6.61
CA GLY A 94 13.45 -12.66 7.37
C GLY A 94 12.78 -12.87 8.72
N LEU A 95 12.09 -14.00 8.91
CA LEU A 95 11.47 -14.38 10.19
C LEU A 95 12.44 -15.08 11.15
N ASP A 96 13.52 -15.65 10.63
CA ASP A 96 14.57 -16.34 11.40
C ASP A 96 15.64 -15.39 12.00
N GLN A 97 15.45 -14.06 11.91
CA GLN A 97 16.30 -13.02 12.50
C GLN A 97 15.66 -12.39 13.73
#